data_AF-A0A7K0U3M5-F1
#
_entry.id   AF-A0A7K0U3M5-F1
#
_cell.length_a   1.000
_cell.length_b   1.000
_cell.length_c   1.000
_cell.angle_alpha   90.00
_cell.angle_beta   90.00
_cell.angle_gamma   90.00
#
_symmetry.space_group_name_H-M   'P 1'
#
loop_
_entity.id
_entity.type
_entity.pdbx_description
1 polymer ?
#
loop_
_entity_poly.entity_id
_entity_poly.type
_entity_poly.pdbx_seq_one_letter_code
_entity_poly.pdbx_strand_id
1 'polypeptide(L)'
;SALDVGAGPGFWRDWFREHHPTVHYVSTDVSEYACKQYAHDQRDISQWAPGKPFDLVVCHGVLQYLNNEQASAAILNLATATGHLLYLEVPTKHDHEHVIDAGSTDLDCHWRSGDWYRRRLAPHFLQVGAGLWAQRSGAVPFYELESCC
;
A
#
# COMPACT_ATOMS: atom_id res chain seq x y z
N SER A 1 -10.56 -10.84 -3.67
CA SER A 1 -9.25 -11.27 -3.13
C SER A 1 -8.54 -10.05 -2.56
N ALA A 2 -7.68 -10.24 -1.56
CA ALA A 2 -6.94 -9.15 -0.93
C ALA A 2 -5.45 -9.50 -0.81
N LEU A 3 -4.58 -8.53 -1.12
CA LEU A 3 -3.14 -8.61 -0.87
C LEU A 3 -2.74 -7.52 0.13
N ASP A 4 -2.04 -7.92 1.19
CA ASP A 4 -1.45 -7.02 2.16
C ASP A 4 0.08 -6.99 2.01
N VAL A 5 0.61 -5.81 1.69
CA VAL A 5 2.03 -5.57 1.41
C VAL A 5 2.66 -4.87 2.61
N GLY A 6 3.71 -5.49 3.16
CA GLY A 6 4.32 -5.04 4.42
C GLY A 6 3.40 -5.29 5.60
N ALA A 7 2.87 -6.52 5.68
CA ALA A 7 1.80 -6.90 6.59
C ALA A 7 2.18 -6.78 8.09
N GLY A 8 3.48 -6.74 8.40
CA GLY A 8 3.97 -6.53 9.77
C GLY A 8 3.42 -7.60 10.74
N PRO A 9 2.69 -7.22 11.81
CA PRO A 9 2.03 -8.18 12.71
C PRO A 9 0.86 -8.97 12.09
N GLY A 10 0.37 -8.55 10.92
CA GLY A 10 -0.74 -9.19 10.23
C GLY A 10 -2.13 -8.80 10.75
N PHE A 11 -2.32 -7.55 11.18
CA PHE A 11 -3.63 -7.08 11.67
C PHE A 11 -4.74 -7.21 10.62
N TRP A 12 -4.44 -6.89 9.36
CA TRP A 12 -5.38 -7.10 8.25
C TRP A 12 -5.73 -8.58 8.07
N ARG A 13 -4.74 -9.48 8.16
CA ARG A 13 -4.95 -10.92 8.06
C ARG A 13 -5.96 -11.38 9.10
N ASP A 14 -5.76 -10.96 10.35
CA ASP A 14 -6.60 -11.39 11.47
C ASP A 14 -8.03 -10.88 11.29
N TRP A 15 -8.19 -9.61 10.92
CA TRP A 15 -9.50 -9.04 10.62
C TRP A 15 -10.21 -9.75 9.46
N PHE A 16 -9.53 -9.99 8.33
CA PHE A 16 -10.12 -10.68 7.17
C PHE A 16 -10.50 -12.13 7.52
N ARG A 17 -9.67 -12.85 8.27
CA ARG A 17 -9.98 -14.23 8.69
C ARG A 17 -11.21 -14.30 9.58
N GLU A 18 -11.39 -13.31 10.47
CA GLU A 18 -12.53 -13.25 11.37
C GLU A 18 -13.82 -12.81 10.64
N HIS A 19 -13.75 -11.73 9.86
CA HIS A 19 -14.95 -11.06 9.33
C HIS A 19 -15.31 -11.48 7.91
N HIS A 20 -14.34 -11.92 7.13
CA HIS A 20 -14.51 -12.26 5.71
C HIS A 20 -13.73 -13.54 5.32
N PRO A 21 -13.99 -14.69 5.98
CA PRO A 21 -13.19 -15.91 5.84
C PRO A 21 -13.17 -16.52 4.43
N THR A 22 -14.09 -16.13 3.56
CA THR A 22 -14.16 -16.58 2.16
C THR A 22 -13.28 -15.75 1.21
N VAL A 23 -12.76 -14.60 1.67
CA VAL A 23 -11.86 -13.78 0.87
C VAL A 23 -10.52 -14.49 0.74
N HIS A 24 -10.08 -14.72 -0.49
CA HIS A 24 -8.71 -15.14 -0.75
C HIS A 24 -7.75 -14.03 -0.35
N TYR A 25 -7.11 -14.19 0.81
CA TYR A 25 -6.19 -13.24 1.42
C TYR A 25 -4.75 -13.74 1.32
N VAL A 26 -3.86 -12.87 0.87
CA VAL A 26 -2.41 -13.09 0.83
C VAL A 26 -1.72 -11.93 1.54
N SER A 27 -0.64 -12.21 2.27
CA SER A 27 0.16 -11.21 2.96
C SER A 27 1.63 -11.42 2.68
N THR A 28 2.35 -10.33 2.43
CA THR A 28 3.78 -10.32 2.16
C THR A 28 4.51 -9.36 3.08
N ASP A 29 5.75 -9.67 3.41
CA ASP A 29 6.64 -8.77 4.15
C ASP A 29 8.11 -8.96 3.68
N VAL A 30 8.95 -7.93 3.84
CA VAL A 30 10.39 -8.05 3.55
C VAL A 30 11.15 -8.61 4.76
N SER A 31 10.64 -8.39 5.96
CA SER A 31 11.23 -8.83 7.22
C SER A 31 11.15 -10.34 7.36
N GLU A 32 12.31 -11.00 7.38
CA GLU A 32 12.39 -12.43 7.70
C GLU A 32 11.73 -12.77 9.03
N TYR A 33 11.88 -11.88 10.03
CA TYR A 33 11.26 -12.07 11.33
C TYR A 33 9.74 -12.05 11.22
N ALA A 34 9.16 -11.05 10.56
CA ALA A 34 7.72 -10.97 10.39
C ALA A 34 7.19 -12.17 9.60
N CYS A 35 7.88 -12.57 8.53
CA CYS A 35 7.50 -13.74 7.73
C CYS A 35 7.51 -15.02 8.56
N LYS A 36 8.55 -15.25 9.37
CA LYS A 36 8.65 -16.43 10.24
C LYS A 36 7.59 -16.42 11.35
N GLN A 37 7.38 -15.27 12.00
CA GLN A 37 6.49 -15.12 13.14
C GLN A 37 5.00 -15.17 12.73
N TYR A 38 4.66 -14.56 11.61
CA TYR A 38 3.29 -14.28 11.20
C TYR A 38 2.87 -15.02 9.92
N ALA A 39 3.75 -15.89 9.40
CA ALA A 39 3.54 -16.71 8.21
C ALA A 39 3.20 -15.90 6.95
N HIS A 40 3.87 -14.76 6.78
CA HIS A 40 3.82 -13.98 5.54
C HIS A 40 4.76 -14.57 4.48
N ASP A 41 4.43 -14.37 3.21
CA ASP A 41 5.34 -14.65 2.11
C ASP A 41 6.45 -13.60 2.09
N GLN A 42 7.72 -14.03 2.12
CA GLN A 42 8.83 -13.10 2.10
C GLN A 42 9.03 -12.50 0.70
N ARG A 43 8.64 -11.23 0.51
CA ARG A 43 8.70 -10.52 -0.77
C ARG A 43 9.06 -9.05 -0.56
N ASP A 44 9.87 -8.52 -1.47
CA ASP A 44 10.18 -7.10 -1.58
C ASP A 44 9.31 -6.49 -2.70
N ILE A 45 8.37 -5.62 -2.34
CA ILE A 45 7.46 -4.97 -3.31
C ILE A 45 8.20 -4.11 -4.34
N SER A 46 9.42 -3.64 -4.05
CA SER A 46 10.22 -2.91 -5.04
C SER A 46 10.78 -3.81 -6.15
N GLN A 47 10.76 -5.14 -5.96
CA GLN A 47 11.35 -6.12 -6.88
C GLN A 47 10.36 -7.21 -7.33
N TRP A 48 9.14 -7.20 -6.81
CA TRP A 48 8.18 -8.28 -7.03
C TRP A 48 6.75 -7.74 -7.19
N ALA A 49 6.00 -8.40 -8.07
CA ALA A 49 4.55 -8.28 -8.19
C ALA A 49 3.94 -9.69 -8.35
N PRO A 50 2.68 -9.91 -7.93
CA PRO A 50 2.02 -11.20 -8.10
C PRO A 50 1.69 -11.46 -9.58
N GLY A 51 1.63 -12.74 -9.98
CA GLY A 51 1.31 -13.12 -11.36
C GLY A 51 -0.15 -12.86 -11.77
N LYS A 52 -1.03 -12.56 -10.81
CA LYS A 52 -2.41 -12.12 -11.02
C LYS A 52 -2.73 -10.99 -10.06
N PRO A 53 -3.49 -9.97 -10.48
CA PRO A 53 -3.89 -8.88 -9.61
C PRO A 53 -4.91 -9.34 -8.56
N PHE A 54 -4.98 -8.59 -7.46
CA PHE A 54 -5.93 -8.73 -6.37
C PHE A 54 -6.98 -7.63 -6.44
N ASP A 55 -8.20 -7.92 -5.99
CA ASP A 55 -9.28 -6.92 -6.01
C ASP A 55 -8.95 -5.72 -5.12
N LEU A 56 -8.40 -6.00 -3.93
CA LEU A 56 -7.89 -5.01 -2.99
C LEU A 56 -6.40 -5.25 -2.72
N VAL A 57 -5.60 -4.19 -2.78
CA VAL A 57 -4.22 -4.18 -2.30
C VAL A 57 -4.11 -3.18 -1.15
N VAL A 58 -3.52 -3.60 -0.04
CA VAL A 58 -3.19 -2.76 1.12
C VAL A 58 -1.68 -2.56 1.16
N CYS A 59 -1.23 -1.31 1.26
CA CYS A 59 0.16 -0.95 1.46
C CYS A 59 0.21 0.14 2.52
N HIS A 60 0.33 -0.28 3.77
CA HIS A 60 0.23 0.60 4.93
C HIS A 60 1.59 0.77 5.58
N GLY A 61 2.16 1.97 5.48
CA GLY A 61 3.41 2.29 6.18
C GLY A 61 4.61 1.50 5.65
N VAL A 62 4.70 1.30 4.33
CA VAL A 62 5.84 0.60 3.70
C VAL A 62 6.75 1.54 2.91
N LEU A 63 6.16 2.38 2.05
CA LEU A 63 6.92 3.11 1.02
C LEU A 63 7.88 4.17 1.59
N GLN A 64 7.73 4.57 2.85
CA GLN A 64 8.62 5.53 3.50
C GLN A 64 10.02 4.96 3.79
N TYR A 65 10.17 3.63 3.90
CA TYR A 65 11.47 3.00 4.15
C TYR A 65 12.30 2.76 2.88
N LEU A 66 11.66 2.85 1.71
CA LEU A 66 12.31 2.62 0.43
C LEU A 66 12.99 3.89 -0.06
N ASN A 67 14.12 3.80 -0.77
CA ASN A 67 14.70 4.95 -1.47
C ASN A 67 13.85 5.36 -2.70
N ASN A 68 14.17 6.47 -3.37
CA ASN A 68 13.35 6.98 -4.49
C ASN A 68 13.19 6.03 -5.68
N GLU A 69 14.23 5.26 -6.00
CA GLU A 69 14.20 4.28 -7.09
C GLU A 69 13.29 3.11 -6.70
N GLN A 70 13.55 2.52 -5.52
CA GLN A 70 12.77 1.42 -4.96
C GLN A 70 11.30 1.79 -4.78
N ALA A 71 10.98 2.99 -4.28
CA ALA A 71 9.62 3.45 -4.11
C ALA A 71 8.91 3.66 -5.45
N SER A 72 9.62 4.11 -6.49
CA SER A 72 9.04 4.24 -7.84
C SER A 72 8.75 2.86 -8.44
N ALA A 73 9.66 1.89 -8.28
CA ALA A 73 9.45 0.51 -8.71
C ALA A 73 8.31 -0.16 -7.91
N ALA A 74 8.25 0.06 -6.60
CA ALA A 74 7.18 -0.44 -5.75
C ALA A 74 5.81 0.10 -6.17
N ILE A 75 5.68 1.39 -6.51
CA ILE A 75 4.42 1.96 -7.01
C ILE A 75 3.97 1.27 -8.31
N LEU A 76 4.89 0.98 -9.23
CA LEU A 76 4.58 0.25 -10.45
C LEU A 76 4.13 -1.19 -10.16
N ASN A 77 4.80 -1.86 -9.22
CA ASN A 77 4.44 -3.21 -8.81
C ASN A 77 3.11 -3.26 -8.05
N LEU A 78 2.80 -2.26 -7.23
CA LEU A 78 1.49 -2.07 -6.61
C LEU A 78 0.40 -1.87 -7.66
N ALA A 79 0.66 -1.06 -8.70
CA ALA A 79 -0.26 -0.93 -9.84
C ALA A 79 -0.48 -2.25 -10.57
N THR A 80 0.56 -3.05 -10.74
CA THR A 80 0.47 -4.40 -11.34
C THR A 80 -0.31 -5.37 -10.45
N ALA A 81 -0.12 -5.27 -9.13
CA ALA A 81 -0.79 -6.10 -8.15
C ALA A 81 -2.28 -5.75 -7.95
N THR A 82 -2.70 -4.54 -8.34
CA THR A 82 -4.04 -4.01 -8.05
C THR A 82 -4.99 -4.19 -9.23
N GLY A 83 -6.08 -4.91 -9.01
CA GLY A 83 -7.18 -5.06 -9.96
C GLY A 83 -8.22 -3.95 -9.87
N HIS A 84 -8.61 -3.57 -8.64
CA HIS A 84 -9.65 -2.57 -8.42
C HIS A 84 -9.23 -1.43 -7.50
N LEU A 85 -8.85 -1.71 -6.25
CA LEU A 85 -8.55 -0.69 -5.24
C LEU A 85 -7.20 -0.91 -4.56
N LEU A 86 -6.44 0.18 -4.40
CA LEU A 86 -5.25 0.27 -3.56
C LEU A 86 -5.59 1.15 -2.35
N TYR A 87 -5.45 0.61 -1.13
CA TYR A 87 -5.36 1.38 0.09
C TYR A 87 -3.88 1.64 0.40
N LEU A 88 -3.45 2.89 0.24
CA LEU A 88 -2.10 3.36 0.46
C LEU A 88 -2.07 4.38 1.59
N GLU A 89 -1.28 4.10 2.60
CA GLU A 89 -0.93 5.07 3.63
C GLU A 89 0.58 5.19 3.70
N VAL A 90 1.07 6.42 3.57
CA VAL A 90 2.49 6.75 3.60
C VAL A 90 2.67 8.13 4.22
N PRO A 91 3.49 8.27 5.27
CA PRO A 91 3.73 9.58 5.86
C PRO A 91 4.56 10.43 4.91
N THR A 92 4.19 11.70 4.78
CA THR A 92 4.84 12.66 3.88
C THR A 92 5.76 13.60 4.66
N LYS A 93 6.56 14.37 3.92
CA LYS A 93 7.36 15.46 4.47
C LYS A 93 6.51 16.47 5.25
N HIS A 94 5.29 16.75 4.80
CA HIS A 94 4.38 17.65 5.51
C HIS A 94 3.98 17.06 6.87
N ASP A 95 3.70 15.76 6.91
CA ASP A 95 3.33 15.07 8.15
C ASP A 95 4.50 15.05 9.14
N HIS A 96 5.72 14.82 8.67
CA HIS A 96 6.93 14.92 9.49
C HIS A 96 7.14 16.31 10.10
N GLU A 97 6.84 17.37 9.36
CA GLU A 97 7.04 18.74 9.81
C GLU A 97 5.93 19.26 10.76
N HIS A 98 4.73 18.67 10.71
CA HIS A 98 3.55 19.27 11.34
C HIS A 98 2.68 18.33 12.17
N VAL A 99 2.80 17.01 11.99
CA VAL A 99 1.86 16.02 12.56
C VAL A 99 2.57 14.99 13.42
N ILE A 100 3.72 14.49 12.96
CA ILE A 100 4.45 13.40 13.62
C ILE A 100 5.23 13.96 14.80
N ASP A 101 5.00 13.41 15.99
CA ASP A 101 5.83 13.67 17.16
C ASP A 101 7.15 12.92 17.04
N ALA A 102 8.23 13.69 16.82
CA ALA A 102 9.59 13.20 16.67
C ALA A 102 10.10 12.38 17.86
N GLY A 103 9.47 12.47 19.04
CA GLY A 103 9.84 11.67 20.21
C GLY A 103 9.32 10.22 20.20
N SER A 104 8.42 9.86 19.27
CA SER A 104 7.65 8.61 19.33
C SER A 104 7.74 7.72 18.09
N THR A 105 8.30 8.24 16.99
CA THR A 105 8.25 7.60 15.67
C THR A 105 9.67 7.33 15.15
N ASP A 106 9.87 6.19 14.49
CA ASP A 106 11.11 5.91 13.79
C ASP A 106 11.30 6.91 12.63
N LEU A 107 12.35 7.75 12.74
CA LEU A 107 12.61 8.83 11.81
C LEU A 107 13.49 8.42 10.62
N ASP A 108 13.93 7.15 10.54
CA ASP A 108 14.72 6.65 9.41
C ASP A 108 13.83 6.36 8.20
N CYS A 109 13.18 7.43 7.72
CA CYS A 109 12.26 7.44 6.60
C CYS A 109 12.77 8.37 5.50
N HIS A 110 12.49 7.99 4.27
CA HIS A 110 12.62 8.87 3.12
C HIS A 110 11.42 9.80 3.03
N TRP A 111 11.58 11.01 3.59
CA TRP A 111 10.54 12.04 3.60
C TRP A 111 10.32 12.65 2.21
N ARG A 112 9.15 12.40 1.63
CA ARG A 112 8.75 12.92 0.31
C ARG A 112 7.47 13.75 0.41
N SER A 113 7.30 14.73 -0.46
CA SER A 113 6.05 15.49 -0.52
C SER A 113 4.90 14.61 -1.02
N GLY A 114 3.67 14.94 -0.62
CA GLY A 114 2.48 14.29 -1.18
C GLY A 114 2.44 14.37 -2.71
N ASP A 115 2.90 15.48 -3.30
CA ASP A 115 2.95 15.66 -4.75
C ASP A 115 3.98 14.77 -5.46
N TRP A 116 5.01 14.29 -4.74
CA TRP A 116 5.92 13.29 -5.28
C TRP A 116 5.21 11.96 -5.50
N TYR A 117 4.39 11.54 -4.54
CA TYR A 117 3.59 10.32 -4.61
C TYR A 117 2.46 10.48 -5.62
N ARG A 118 1.69 11.56 -5.56
CA ARG A 118 0.57 11.83 -6.49
C ARG A 118 1.02 11.77 -7.95
N ARG A 119 2.15 12.39 -8.31
CA ARG A 119 2.68 12.33 -9.69
C ARG A 119 3.01 10.92 -10.17
N ARG A 120 3.36 10.00 -9.27
CA ARG A 120 3.71 8.60 -9.59
C ARG A 120 2.51 7.66 -9.54
N LEU A 121 1.53 7.94 -8.69
CA LEU A 121 0.29 7.19 -8.60
C LEU A 121 -0.67 7.55 -9.74
N ALA A 122 -0.75 8.85 -10.10
CA ALA A 122 -1.70 9.36 -11.07
C ALA A 122 -1.69 8.66 -12.44
N PRO A 123 -0.56 8.20 -13.02
CA PRO A 123 -0.58 7.45 -14.28
C PRO A 123 -1.36 6.13 -14.20
N HIS A 124 -1.45 5.53 -13.01
CA HIS A 124 -2.05 4.21 -12.79
C HIS A 124 -3.41 4.32 -12.14
N PHE A 125 -3.57 5.23 -11.18
CA PHE A 125 -4.75 5.30 -10.33
C PHE A 125 -5.51 6.63 -10.39
N LEU A 126 -6.79 6.57 -10.03
CA LEU A 126 -7.65 7.70 -9.68
C LEU A 126 -7.68 7.85 -8.15
N GLN A 127 -7.56 9.08 -7.64
CA GLN A 127 -7.65 9.34 -6.20
C GLN A 127 -9.11 9.35 -5.75
N VAL A 128 -9.46 8.54 -4.75
CA VAL A 128 -10.83 8.52 -4.18
C VAL A 128 -10.90 9.08 -2.75
N GLY A 129 -9.75 9.28 -2.10
CA GLY A 129 -9.65 9.89 -0.75
C GLY A 129 -9.26 8.87 0.33
N ALA A 130 -8.93 9.33 1.54
CA ALA A 130 -8.56 8.48 2.69
C ALA A 130 -7.51 7.39 2.37
N GLY A 131 -6.49 7.73 1.56
CA GLY A 131 -5.48 6.75 1.12
C GLY A 131 -5.97 5.73 0.09
N LEU A 132 -7.24 5.72 -0.29
CA LEU A 132 -7.77 4.86 -1.33
C LEU A 132 -7.54 5.45 -2.73
N TRP A 133 -7.17 4.55 -3.65
CA TRP A 133 -6.85 4.80 -5.05
C TRP A 133 -7.49 3.72 -5.93
N ALA A 134 -8.23 4.11 -6.96
CA ALA A 134 -8.89 3.19 -7.88
C ALA A 134 -8.05 2.95 -9.13
N GLN A 135 -7.94 1.70 -9.58
CA GLN A 135 -7.16 1.38 -10.77
C GLN A 135 -7.83 1.89 -12.05
N ARG A 136 -7.09 2.63 -12.89
CA ARG A 136 -7.67 3.27 -14.10
C ARG A 136 -8.29 2.29 -15.08
N SER A 137 -7.68 1.10 -15.24
CA SER A 137 -8.19 0.05 -16.11
C SER A 137 -9.29 -0.82 -15.47
N GLY A 138 -9.54 -0.67 -14.16
CA GLY A 138 -10.43 -1.55 -13.39
C GLY A 138 -11.92 -1.26 -13.58
N ALA A 139 -12.28 -0.18 -14.27
CA ALA A 139 -13.66 0.24 -14.57
C ALA A 139 -14.62 0.23 -13.36
N VAL A 140 -14.11 0.56 -12.17
CA VAL A 140 -14.92 0.63 -10.94
C VAL A 140 -15.89 1.82 -11.09
N PRO A 141 -17.21 1.60 -11.02
CA PRO A 141 -18.18 2.70 -11.08
C PRO A 141 -18.12 3.52 -9.79
N PHE A 142 -18.17 4.84 -9.92
CA PHE A 142 -18.24 5.78 -8.80
C PHE A 142 -19.42 6.72 -9.02
N TYR A 143 -20.13 7.03 -7.94
CA TYR A 143 -20.99 8.20 -7.88
C TYR A 143 -20.12 9.47 -7.83
N GLU A 144 -20.69 10.61 -8.22
CA GLU A 144 -19.96 11.87 -8.44
C GLU A 144 -19.05 12.30 -7.26
N LEU A 145 -19.47 12.07 -6.01
CA LEU A 145 -18.74 12.47 -4.81
C LEU A 145 -17.75 11.41 -4.29
N GLU A 146 -17.68 10.24 -4.91
CA GLU A 146 -16.82 9.13 -4.47
C GLU A 146 -15.42 9.18 -5.10
N SER A 147 -15.13 10.18 -5.93
CA SER A 147 -13.80 10.37 -6.52
C SER A 147 -13.41 11.84 -6.56
N CYS A 148 -12.12 12.12 -6.36
CA CYS A 148 -11.57 13.45 -6.52
C CYS A 148 -11.22 13.66 -8.00
N CYS A 149 -12.16 14.23 -8.76
CA CYS A 149 -11.92 14.72 -10.13
C CYS A 149 -10.99 15.94 -10.13
#